data_AF-A0A946FSX4-F1
#
_entry.id   AF-A0A946FSX4-F1
#
_cell.length_a   1.000
_cell.length_b   1.000
_cell.length_c   1.000
_cell.angle_alpha   90.00
_cell.angle_beta   90.00
_cell.angle_gamma   90.00
#
_symmetry.space_group_name_H-M   'P 1'
#
loop_
_entity.id
_entity.type
_entity.pdbx_description
1 polymer ?
#
loop_
_entity_poly.entity_id
_entity_poly.type
_entity_poly.pdbx_seq_one_letter_code
_entity_poly.pdbx_strand_id
1 'polypeptide(L)'
;METKLFAFFVPGEENQVFPGSNLWEVPLSGKNKGDFCNISSKNISKNQVITIGDYFCAARQFLSENDFLKLRSGLEIVFKRPVLTNQVERIIVFLEKHGAFYHPLKIQVMLNKNKSCSFVLNGAVSRSGLALIENEFQLISGLNKTCSKHYLPNVFGIDVIKTDKGRIGFFLGEWFENYKEFHATEDRGKRQVVIWESNGSCHYISEVNALPIYHEISRILTYYYDIETFEQIFPWHQAAGDFIVRQEDEKVHVKLITVRGYSPLTEFSGQGENKIVHILPALLFFFFNLTIRIRLDRLNGTGPSVMLGKKFLTPIVDGFLLALEEKTLLYDYGDIKFSFIDFLRQFNLEQIHDLMENVLESCHLDASEFAVIKENLESHCKILHSIFKNV
;
A
#
# COMPACT_ATOMS: atom_id res chain seq x y z
N MET A 1 31.15 11.78 18.13
CA MET A 1 30.46 10.58 18.64
C MET A 1 29.31 10.16 17.73
N GLU A 2 28.52 11.08 17.17
CA GLU A 2 27.36 10.78 16.30
C GLU A 2 27.68 10.05 14.98
N THR A 3 28.88 10.23 14.40
CA THR A 3 29.28 9.57 13.14
C THR A 3 29.41 8.05 13.22
N LYS A 4 29.48 7.46 14.43
CA LYS A 4 29.47 6.00 14.62
C LYS A 4 28.08 5.40 14.82
N LEU A 5 27.09 6.23 15.16
CA LEU A 5 25.74 5.75 15.49
C LEU A 5 24.96 5.36 14.23
N PHE A 6 25.11 6.12 13.15
CA PHE A 6 24.39 5.89 11.90
C PHE A 6 25.29 5.21 10.85
N ALA A 7 24.73 4.23 10.14
CA ALA A 7 25.34 3.65 8.96
C ALA A 7 24.31 3.58 7.81
N PHE A 8 24.71 3.99 6.62
CA PHE A 8 23.82 4.13 5.46
C PHE A 8 24.21 3.15 4.36
N PHE A 9 23.21 2.53 3.74
CA PHE A 9 23.40 1.50 2.72
C PHE A 9 22.37 1.66 1.60
N VAL A 10 22.76 1.22 0.40
CA VAL A 10 21.85 1.05 -0.74
C VAL A 10 21.85 -0.45 -1.06
N PRO A 11 20.70 -1.11 -1.23
CA PRO A 11 20.62 -2.53 -1.57
C PRO A 11 21.44 -2.86 -2.82
N GLY A 12 22.15 -3.99 -2.79
CA GLY A 12 23.05 -4.42 -3.86
C GLY A 12 24.45 -3.82 -3.78
N GLU A 13 24.69 -2.81 -2.94
CA GLU A 13 26.01 -2.23 -2.73
C GLU A 13 26.70 -2.89 -1.53
N GLU A 14 27.95 -3.34 -1.72
CA GLU A 14 28.71 -4.01 -0.66
C GLU A 14 29.19 -3.04 0.43
N ASN A 15 29.32 -1.75 0.08
CA ASN A 15 29.98 -0.76 0.92
C ASN A 15 28.99 0.25 1.51
N GLN A 16 29.30 0.72 2.72
CA GLN A 16 28.58 1.81 3.37
C GLN A 16 28.66 3.09 2.53
N VAL A 17 27.56 3.83 2.47
CA VAL A 17 27.47 5.16 1.87
C VAL A 17 27.77 6.24 2.92
N PHE A 18 28.67 7.16 2.61
CA PHE A 18 29.13 8.23 3.52
C PHE A 18 29.60 9.45 2.71
N PRO A 19 29.73 10.64 3.32
CA PRO A 19 30.21 11.83 2.61
C PRO A 19 31.52 11.57 1.87
N GLY A 20 31.50 11.75 0.55
CA GLY A 20 32.64 11.49 -0.34
C GLY A 20 32.65 10.11 -1.01
N SER A 21 31.71 9.22 -0.70
CA SER A 21 31.52 7.98 -1.47
C SER A 21 30.87 8.26 -2.83
N ASN A 22 31.04 7.34 -3.79
CA ASN A 22 30.54 7.51 -5.16
C ASN A 22 29.03 7.77 -5.22
N LEU A 23 28.25 7.10 -4.37
CA LEU A 23 26.80 7.21 -4.34
C LEU A 23 26.29 8.46 -3.61
N TRP A 24 27.13 9.12 -2.82
CA TRP A 24 26.70 10.25 -1.98
C TRP A 24 26.11 11.39 -2.81
N GLU A 25 26.72 11.71 -3.95
CA GLU A 25 26.32 12.81 -4.84
C GLU A 25 25.39 12.37 -5.99
N VAL A 26 24.96 11.11 -5.99
CA VAL A 26 24.04 10.59 -7.02
C VAL A 26 22.64 11.17 -6.77
N PRO A 27 21.94 11.69 -7.79
CA PRO A 27 20.55 12.09 -7.67
C PRO A 27 19.68 10.97 -7.11
N LEU A 28 18.79 11.29 -6.16
CA LEU A 28 17.91 10.29 -5.54
C LEU A 28 17.00 9.59 -6.57
N SER A 29 16.75 10.18 -7.73
CA SER A 29 15.98 9.57 -8.81
C SER A 29 16.72 8.46 -9.56
N GLY A 30 18.01 8.24 -9.28
CA GLY A 30 18.86 7.27 -9.99
C GLY A 30 19.19 7.64 -11.44
N LYS A 31 18.68 8.77 -11.96
CA LYS A 31 18.97 9.24 -13.32
C LYS A 31 20.36 9.88 -13.37
N ASN A 32 21.20 9.39 -14.28
CA ASN A 32 22.51 9.96 -14.53
C ASN A 32 22.38 11.40 -15.03
N LYS A 33 23.40 12.23 -14.73
CA LYS A 33 23.49 13.65 -15.11
C LYS A 33 23.29 13.91 -16.63
N GLY A 34 23.41 12.90 -17.48
CA GLY A 34 23.22 12.97 -18.94
C GLY A 34 21.76 12.86 -19.43
N ASP A 35 20.84 12.31 -18.63
CA ASP A 35 19.45 12.05 -19.07
C ASP A 35 18.52 13.26 -18.88
N PHE A 36 19.01 14.34 -18.29
CA PHE A 36 18.28 15.61 -18.17
C PHE A 36 18.23 16.41 -19.49
N CYS A 37 18.85 15.94 -20.57
CA CYS A 37 18.94 16.67 -21.83
C CYS A 37 17.67 16.69 -22.70
N ASN A 38 16.61 15.95 -22.37
CA ASN A 38 15.40 15.87 -23.22
C ASN A 38 14.08 16.32 -22.57
N ILE A 39 14.12 17.00 -21.42
CA ILE A 39 12.95 17.67 -20.87
C ILE A 39 13.18 19.17 -20.98
N SER A 40 12.31 19.86 -21.73
CA SER A 40 12.32 21.29 -21.98
C SER A 40 12.77 22.07 -20.75
N SER A 41 14.03 22.53 -20.81
CA SER A 41 14.77 23.17 -19.74
C SER A 41 14.18 24.54 -19.42
N LYS A 42 13.30 24.60 -18.42
CA LYS A 42 13.17 25.79 -17.56
C LYS A 42 14.04 25.57 -16.32
N ASN A 43 15.28 26.05 -16.39
CA ASN A 43 16.13 26.51 -15.27
C ASN A 43 16.01 25.79 -13.91
N ILE A 44 16.19 24.47 -13.84
CA ILE A 44 16.60 23.83 -12.59
C ILE A 44 18.12 23.90 -12.56
N SER A 45 18.67 24.82 -11.76
CA SER A 45 20.12 24.90 -11.57
C SER A 45 20.62 23.57 -11.00
N LYS A 46 21.79 23.11 -11.46
CA LYS A 46 22.42 21.85 -11.02
C LYS A 46 22.57 21.71 -9.49
N ASN A 47 22.39 22.79 -8.73
CA ASN A 47 22.45 22.84 -7.27
C ASN A 47 21.13 22.51 -6.55
N GLN A 48 20.02 22.26 -7.26
CA GLN A 48 18.70 22.03 -6.64
C GLN A 48 18.21 20.58 -6.64
N VAL A 49 19.00 19.62 -7.12
CA VAL A 49 18.60 18.21 -7.16
C VAL A 49 18.99 17.53 -5.84
N ILE A 50 18.02 16.91 -5.17
CA ILE A 50 18.22 16.12 -3.95
C ILE A 50 19.00 14.84 -4.30
N THR A 51 20.11 14.64 -3.62
CA THR A 51 20.98 13.46 -3.76
C THR A 51 20.66 12.40 -2.71
N ILE A 52 21.23 11.21 -2.87
CA ILE A 52 21.20 10.15 -1.84
C ILE A 52 21.80 10.66 -0.52
N GLY A 53 22.91 11.40 -0.57
CA GLY A 53 23.54 11.99 0.61
C GLY A 53 22.65 13.01 1.33
N ASP A 54 21.98 13.89 0.58
CA ASP A 54 21.01 14.84 1.16
C ASP A 54 19.86 14.10 1.85
N TYR A 55 19.36 13.04 1.23
CA TYR A 55 18.27 12.22 1.74
C TYR A 55 18.65 11.48 3.03
N PHE A 56 19.84 10.87 3.08
CA PHE A 56 20.36 10.22 4.30
C PHE A 56 20.65 11.22 5.42
N CYS A 57 21.17 12.41 5.11
CA CYS A 57 21.35 13.49 6.09
C CYS A 57 20.02 13.93 6.70
N ALA A 58 18.99 14.11 5.87
CA ALA A 58 17.66 14.48 6.33
C ALA A 58 16.99 13.36 7.15
N ALA A 59 17.14 12.10 6.73
CA ALA A 59 16.66 10.94 7.49
C ALA A 59 17.33 10.84 8.87
N ARG A 60 18.66 11.05 8.93
CA ARG A 60 19.38 11.11 10.20
C ARG A 60 18.82 12.21 11.10
N GLN A 61 18.68 13.43 10.57
CA GLN A 61 18.12 14.56 11.32
C GLN A 61 16.74 14.23 11.89
N PHE A 62 15.84 13.70 11.06
CA PHE A 62 14.50 13.28 11.48
C PHE A 62 14.56 12.27 12.65
N LEU A 63 15.42 11.25 12.55
CA LEU A 63 15.51 10.17 13.52
C LEU A 63 16.18 10.60 14.84
N SER A 64 17.12 11.55 14.81
CA SER A 64 17.87 12.01 15.98
C SER A 64 17.27 13.24 16.67
N GLU A 65 16.27 13.88 16.07
CA GLU A 65 15.68 15.10 16.61
C GLU A 65 15.09 14.89 18.02
N ASN A 66 15.23 15.91 18.87
CA ASN A 66 14.67 15.95 20.23
C ASN A 66 15.03 14.69 21.05
N ASP A 67 16.32 14.32 21.07
CA ASP A 67 16.79 13.11 21.75
C ASP A 67 16.08 11.84 21.27
N PHE A 68 15.98 11.68 19.94
CA PHE A 68 15.38 10.53 19.27
C PHE A 68 13.89 10.34 19.57
N LEU A 69 13.14 11.39 19.92
CA LEU A 69 11.75 11.30 20.39
C LEU A 69 10.86 10.41 19.51
N LYS A 70 10.82 10.68 18.20
CA LYS A 70 9.97 9.93 17.24
C LYS A 70 10.37 8.46 17.13
N LEU A 71 11.67 8.19 17.11
CA LEU A 71 12.20 6.83 17.06
C LEU A 71 11.93 6.07 18.37
N ARG A 72 12.10 6.74 19.51
CA ARG A 72 11.82 6.20 20.84
C ARG A 72 10.36 5.83 21.00
N SER A 73 9.43 6.66 20.54
CA SER A 73 8.00 6.30 20.56
C SER A 73 7.71 4.97 19.86
N GLY A 74 8.33 4.72 18.70
CA GLY A 74 8.24 3.42 18.01
C GLY A 74 8.88 2.28 18.80
N LEU A 75 10.09 2.49 19.33
CA LEU A 75 10.81 1.51 20.14
C LEU A 75 10.02 1.11 21.39
N GLU A 76 9.40 2.07 22.06
CA GLU A 76 8.64 1.85 23.29
C GLU A 76 7.38 1.02 23.05
N ILE A 77 6.71 1.22 21.91
CA ILE A 77 5.58 0.42 21.46
C ILE A 77 6.03 -1.01 21.14
N VAL A 78 7.09 -1.18 20.35
CA VAL A 78 7.60 -2.50 19.93
C VAL A 78 8.09 -3.32 21.13
N PHE A 79 8.85 -2.70 22.04
CA PHE A 79 9.41 -3.39 23.21
C PHE A 79 8.48 -3.39 24.43
N LYS A 80 7.32 -2.72 24.34
CA LYS A 80 6.33 -2.58 25.42
C LYS A 80 6.94 -2.07 26.73
N ARG A 81 7.90 -1.15 26.64
CA ARG A 81 8.61 -0.55 27.78
C ARG A 81 9.33 0.74 27.36
N PRO A 82 9.61 1.66 28.30
CA PRO A 82 10.46 2.82 28.04
C PRO A 82 11.83 2.43 27.49
N VAL A 83 12.33 3.18 26.50
CA VAL A 83 13.66 2.98 25.90
C VAL A 83 14.46 4.27 26.03
N LEU A 84 15.65 4.16 26.63
CA LEU A 84 16.55 5.30 26.83
C LEU A 84 17.50 5.44 25.63
N THR A 85 17.86 6.68 25.26
CA THR A 85 18.76 6.94 24.13
C THR A 85 20.10 6.22 24.25
N ASN A 86 20.66 6.14 25.46
CA ASN A 86 21.93 5.44 25.71
C ASN A 86 21.86 3.91 25.52
N GLN A 87 20.66 3.36 25.27
CA GLN A 87 20.47 1.96 24.91
C GLN A 87 20.55 1.72 23.41
N VAL A 88 20.55 2.77 22.58
CA VAL A 88 20.68 2.67 21.13
C VAL A 88 22.16 2.61 20.77
N GLU A 89 22.62 1.44 20.33
CA GLU A 89 24.02 1.21 19.96
C GLU A 89 24.28 1.63 18.52
N ARG A 90 23.34 1.33 17.61
CA ARG A 90 23.49 1.58 16.18
C ARG A 90 22.13 1.73 15.49
N ILE A 91 22.08 2.60 14.49
CA ILE A 91 20.96 2.77 13.56
C ILE A 91 21.50 2.55 12.16
N ILE A 92 20.99 1.53 11.48
CA ILE A 92 21.34 1.19 10.12
C ILE A 92 20.18 1.58 9.21
N VAL A 93 20.48 2.33 8.16
CA VAL A 93 19.50 2.93 7.25
C VAL A 93 19.75 2.38 5.85
N PHE A 94 18.80 1.63 5.30
CA PHE A 94 18.86 1.08 3.95
C PHE A 94 17.87 1.80 3.04
N LEU A 95 18.33 2.28 1.88
CA LEU A 95 17.46 2.86 0.86
C LEU A 95 16.84 1.79 -0.03
N GLU A 96 15.69 1.24 0.36
CA GLU A 96 15.12 0.02 -0.21
C GLU A 96 14.68 0.17 -1.68
N LYS A 97 13.83 1.16 -1.97
CA LYS A 97 13.24 1.32 -3.30
C LYS A 97 12.95 2.76 -3.67
N HIS A 98 12.76 2.98 -4.97
CA HIS A 98 12.23 4.22 -5.52
C HIS A 98 10.80 3.96 -6.04
N GLY A 99 9.81 4.57 -5.39
CA GLY A 99 8.43 4.57 -5.84
C GLY A 99 8.04 5.90 -6.50
N ALA A 100 6.83 5.94 -7.07
CA ALA A 100 6.28 7.16 -7.67
C ALA A 100 6.10 8.31 -6.66
N PHE A 101 5.76 7.97 -5.41
CA PHE A 101 5.52 8.96 -4.34
C PHE A 101 6.60 8.95 -3.26
N TYR A 102 7.11 7.77 -2.92
CA TYR A 102 7.98 7.58 -1.76
C TYR A 102 9.29 6.86 -2.11
N HIS A 103 10.32 7.13 -1.32
CA HIS A 103 11.60 6.44 -1.32
C HIS A 103 11.81 5.75 0.05
N PRO A 104 11.17 4.60 0.33
CA PRO A 104 11.19 4.00 1.66
C PRO A 104 12.61 3.66 2.12
N LEU A 105 12.90 3.99 3.38
CA LEU A 105 14.11 3.56 4.06
C LEU A 105 13.75 2.47 5.08
N LYS A 106 14.48 1.35 5.09
CA LYS A 106 14.43 0.41 6.21
C LYS A 106 15.39 0.89 7.29
N ILE A 107 14.87 1.09 8.49
CA ILE A 107 15.62 1.55 9.66
C ILE A 107 15.78 0.40 10.63
N GLN A 108 16.96 -0.21 10.67
CA GLN A 108 17.28 -1.25 11.63
C GLN A 108 17.95 -0.63 12.85
N VAL A 109 17.33 -0.77 14.02
CA VAL A 109 17.85 -0.25 15.28
C VAL A 109 18.42 -1.40 16.09
N MET A 110 19.67 -1.28 16.50
CA MET A 110 20.35 -2.18 17.42
C MET A 110 20.37 -1.55 18.81
N LEU A 111 19.85 -2.27 19.78
CA LEU A 111 19.85 -1.91 21.19
C LEU A 111 20.84 -2.79 21.97
N ASN A 112 21.25 -2.30 23.14
CA ASN A 112 22.05 -3.07 24.08
C ASN A 112 21.45 -4.47 24.31
N LYS A 113 22.34 -5.47 24.47
CA LYS A 113 21.99 -6.89 24.68
C LYS A 113 21.46 -7.60 23.43
N ASN A 114 21.99 -7.28 22.25
CA ASN A 114 21.68 -7.92 20.96
C ASN A 114 20.18 -7.91 20.60
N LYS A 115 19.43 -6.90 21.06
CA LYS A 115 18.04 -6.72 20.64
C LYS A 115 18.02 -5.82 19.41
N SER A 116 17.22 -6.17 18.42
CA SER A 116 17.01 -5.33 17.25
C SER A 116 15.56 -5.31 16.82
N CYS A 117 15.16 -4.22 16.17
CA CYS A 117 13.89 -4.12 15.47
C CYS A 117 14.06 -3.27 14.21
N SER A 118 13.12 -3.40 13.29
CA SER A 118 13.09 -2.60 12.07
C SER A 118 11.90 -1.64 12.08
N PHE A 119 12.07 -0.50 11.43
CA PHE A 119 11.03 0.45 11.09
C PHE A 119 11.10 0.78 9.60
N VAL A 120 10.01 1.30 9.05
CA VAL A 120 10.03 1.99 7.75
C VAL A 120 10.05 3.48 7.99
N LEU A 121 10.92 4.21 7.29
CA LEU A 121 10.87 5.65 7.19
C LEU A 121 10.48 5.98 5.74
N ASN A 122 9.20 6.23 5.52
CA ASN A 122 8.67 6.61 4.21
C ASN A 122 8.99 8.08 3.99
N GLY A 123 9.75 8.38 2.94
CA GLY A 123 10.08 9.77 2.61
C GLY A 123 9.66 10.20 1.22
N ALA A 124 9.26 11.45 1.12
CA ALA A 124 8.77 12.09 -0.08
C ALA A 124 9.61 13.32 -0.43
N VAL A 125 9.98 13.43 -1.70
CA VAL A 125 10.74 14.56 -2.25
C VAL A 125 10.00 15.30 -3.36
N SER A 126 9.08 14.61 -4.04
CA SER A 126 8.29 15.18 -5.13
C SER A 126 7.13 16.02 -4.57
N ARG A 127 6.62 16.97 -5.38
CA ARG A 127 5.46 17.78 -4.98
C ARG A 127 4.24 16.92 -4.65
N SER A 128 3.99 15.88 -5.44
CA SER A 128 2.87 14.95 -5.23
C SER A 128 3.07 14.12 -3.96
N GLY A 129 4.26 13.57 -3.73
CA GLY A 129 4.56 12.81 -2.51
C GLY A 129 4.45 13.69 -1.25
N LEU A 130 4.99 14.91 -1.30
CA LEU A 130 4.90 15.87 -0.18
C LEU A 130 3.46 16.31 0.12
N ALA A 131 2.59 16.37 -0.89
CA ALA A 131 1.17 16.68 -0.69
C ALA A 131 0.40 15.52 -0.04
N LEU A 132 0.88 14.28 -0.20
CA LEU A 132 0.23 13.08 0.33
C LEU A 132 0.73 12.66 1.71
N ILE A 133 2.01 12.89 2.01
CA ILE A 133 2.68 12.26 3.16
C ILE A 133 2.03 12.56 4.51
N GLU A 134 1.53 13.78 4.71
CA GLU A 134 0.82 14.18 5.92
C GLU A 134 -0.56 13.56 6.01
N ASN A 135 -1.31 13.61 4.91
CA ASN A 135 -2.63 12.97 4.83
C ASN A 135 -2.52 11.46 5.09
N GLU A 136 -1.54 10.78 4.50
CA GLU A 136 -1.34 9.35 4.70
C GLU A 136 -1.03 9.01 6.16
N PHE A 137 -0.12 9.76 6.82
CA PHE A 137 0.15 9.56 8.24
C PHE A 137 -1.11 9.72 9.09
N GLN A 138 -1.91 10.76 8.84
CA GLN A 138 -3.14 11.00 9.60
C GLN A 138 -4.19 9.93 9.35
N LEU A 139 -4.37 9.48 8.11
CA LEU A 139 -5.32 8.43 7.76
C LEU A 139 -4.94 7.10 8.41
N ILE A 140 -3.67 6.69 8.32
CA ILE A 140 -3.20 5.45 8.96
C ILE A 140 -3.37 5.55 10.49
N SER A 141 -2.98 6.68 11.09
CA SER A 141 -3.14 6.92 12.53
C SER A 141 -4.60 6.90 12.97
N GLY A 142 -5.50 7.51 12.18
CA GLY A 142 -6.94 7.54 12.43
C GLY A 142 -7.57 6.17 12.35
N LEU A 143 -7.33 5.44 11.26
CA LEU A 143 -7.87 4.10 11.04
C LEU A 143 -7.35 3.10 12.09
N ASN A 144 -6.09 3.19 12.52
CA ASN A 144 -5.57 2.33 13.60
C ASN A 144 -6.22 2.63 14.97
N LYS A 145 -6.78 3.82 15.18
CA LYS A 145 -7.49 4.17 16.43
C LYS A 145 -8.94 3.71 16.41
N THR A 146 -9.60 3.76 15.25
CA THR A 146 -11.02 3.43 15.10
C THR A 146 -11.25 1.94 14.84
N CYS A 147 -10.31 1.28 14.17
CA CYS A 147 -10.41 -0.13 13.81
C CYS A 147 -9.61 -1.02 14.78
N SER A 148 -10.23 -2.10 15.26
CA SER A 148 -9.60 -3.04 16.19
C SER A 148 -8.60 -4.01 15.54
N LYS A 149 -8.77 -4.30 14.25
CA LYS A 149 -7.86 -5.18 13.50
C LYS A 149 -6.71 -4.37 12.91
N HIS A 150 -5.51 -4.89 13.10
CA HIS A 150 -4.28 -4.21 12.72
C HIS A 150 -3.80 -4.71 11.36
N TYR A 151 -4.39 -4.26 10.26
CA TYR A 151 -3.93 -4.59 8.90
C TYR A 151 -3.00 -3.53 8.31
N LEU A 152 -3.07 -2.32 8.84
CA LEU A 152 -2.19 -1.19 8.51
C LEU A 152 -0.98 -1.14 9.46
N PRO A 153 0.14 -0.52 9.05
CA PRO A 153 1.29 -0.33 9.92
C PRO A 153 0.95 0.68 11.02
N ASN A 154 1.51 0.51 12.21
CA ASN A 154 1.55 1.60 13.18
C ASN A 154 2.42 2.76 12.65
N VAL A 155 2.08 3.99 13.01
CA VAL A 155 2.87 5.19 12.66
C VAL A 155 3.27 5.95 13.92
N PHE A 156 4.50 6.46 13.94
CA PHE A 156 5.17 6.90 15.18
C PHE A 156 5.59 8.38 15.16
N GLY A 157 5.69 8.99 13.97
CA GLY A 157 5.94 10.42 13.85
C GLY A 157 6.05 10.85 12.39
N ILE A 158 5.85 12.15 12.15
CA ILE A 158 5.95 12.79 10.85
C ILE A 158 6.68 14.12 10.97
N ASP A 159 7.39 14.53 9.93
CA ASP A 159 8.02 15.84 9.82
C ASP A 159 8.43 16.16 8.38
N VAL A 160 8.74 17.44 8.13
CA VAL A 160 9.29 17.90 6.86
C VAL A 160 10.61 18.62 7.10
N ILE A 161 11.71 17.98 6.70
CA ILE A 161 13.05 18.53 6.80
C ILE A 161 13.30 19.48 5.64
N LYS A 162 13.70 20.71 5.96
CA LYS A 162 14.16 21.70 4.98
C LYS A 162 15.65 21.53 4.75
N THR A 163 16.04 21.45 3.48
CA THR A 163 17.43 21.42 3.02
C THR A 163 17.65 22.58 2.07
N ASP A 164 18.91 22.90 1.78
CA ASP A 164 19.27 23.94 0.79
C ASP A 164 18.76 23.61 -0.63
N LYS A 165 18.45 22.33 -0.89
CA LYS A 165 18.00 21.82 -2.19
C LYS A 165 16.50 21.55 -2.27
N GLY A 166 15.76 21.77 -1.19
CA GLY A 166 14.31 21.53 -1.15
C GLY A 166 13.80 20.94 0.16
N ARG A 167 12.58 20.42 0.13
CA ARG A 167 11.93 19.80 1.29
C ARG A 167 11.90 18.29 1.14
N ILE A 168 12.11 17.59 2.25
CA ILE A 168 12.01 16.15 2.34
C ILE A 168 11.04 15.83 3.48
N GLY A 169 9.87 15.32 3.14
CA GLY A 169 8.90 14.86 4.11
C GLY A 169 9.23 13.44 4.54
N PHE A 170 9.01 13.11 5.79
CA PHE A 170 9.18 11.77 6.34
C PHE A 170 8.07 11.41 7.32
N PHE A 171 7.59 10.17 7.28
CA PHE A 171 6.95 9.57 8.44
C PHE A 171 7.57 8.22 8.79
N LEU A 172 7.65 7.94 10.10
CA LEU A 172 8.14 6.69 10.66
C LEU A 172 6.96 5.76 10.91
N GLY A 173 7.08 4.51 10.47
CA GLY A 173 6.08 3.48 10.68
C GLY A 173 6.66 2.11 10.97
N GLU A 174 5.78 1.18 11.28
CA GLU A 174 6.10 -0.22 11.52
C GLU A 174 6.66 -0.90 10.27
N TRP A 175 7.75 -1.64 10.46
CA TRP A 175 8.22 -2.58 9.44
C TRP A 175 7.58 -3.94 9.70
N PHE A 176 6.84 -4.45 8.71
CA PHE A 176 6.25 -5.78 8.78
C PHE A 176 7.32 -6.86 8.52
N GLU A 177 7.90 -7.39 9.59
CA GLU A 177 8.92 -8.44 9.51
C GLU A 177 8.38 -9.71 8.83
N ASN A 178 9.19 -10.27 7.92
CA ASN A 178 8.89 -11.47 7.13
C ASN A 178 7.72 -11.35 6.15
N TYR A 179 7.18 -10.16 5.91
CA TYR A 179 6.23 -9.93 4.83
C TYR A 179 6.96 -9.57 3.52
N LYS A 180 6.35 -9.92 2.39
CA LYS A 180 6.97 -9.89 1.07
C LYS A 180 6.03 -9.27 0.04
N GLU A 181 6.62 -8.57 -0.91
CA GLU A 181 5.91 -8.10 -2.10
C GLU A 181 5.64 -9.28 -3.04
N PHE A 182 4.52 -9.25 -3.76
CA PHE A 182 4.13 -10.32 -4.67
C PHE A 182 3.38 -9.78 -5.87
N HIS A 183 3.55 -10.43 -7.02
CA HIS A 183 2.99 -9.99 -8.30
C HIS A 183 2.61 -11.18 -9.17
N ALA A 184 1.68 -10.96 -10.10
CA ALA A 184 1.43 -11.87 -11.20
C ALA A 184 2.70 -12.07 -12.03
N THR A 185 2.97 -13.30 -12.45
CA THR A 185 4.06 -13.64 -13.36
C THR A 185 3.60 -14.69 -14.36
N GLU A 186 4.34 -14.84 -15.44
CA GLU A 186 4.08 -15.85 -16.45
C GLU A 186 5.38 -16.47 -16.92
N ASP A 187 5.42 -17.79 -16.92
CA ASP A 187 6.49 -18.57 -17.54
C ASP A 187 5.88 -19.52 -18.57
N ARG A 188 6.35 -19.44 -19.82
CA ARG A 188 5.90 -20.29 -20.95
C ARG A 188 4.37 -20.38 -21.10
N GLY A 189 3.67 -19.27 -20.90
CA GLY A 189 2.21 -19.20 -21.00
C GLY A 189 1.46 -19.75 -19.79
N LYS A 190 2.15 -20.13 -18.71
CA LYS A 190 1.55 -20.54 -17.45
C LYS A 190 1.57 -19.38 -16.46
N ARG A 191 0.37 -18.92 -16.08
CA ARG A 191 0.18 -17.87 -15.07
C ARG A 191 0.50 -18.38 -13.67
N GLN A 192 1.23 -17.58 -12.91
CA GLN A 192 1.66 -17.85 -11.53
C GLN A 192 1.68 -16.54 -10.73
N VAL A 193 1.96 -16.63 -9.43
CA VAL A 193 2.31 -15.49 -8.58
C VAL A 193 3.75 -15.67 -8.11
N VAL A 194 4.54 -14.61 -8.20
CA VAL A 194 5.90 -14.55 -7.66
C VAL A 194 5.88 -13.76 -6.37
N ILE A 195 6.56 -14.28 -5.34
CA ILE A 195 6.82 -13.63 -4.06
C ILE A 195 8.31 -13.28 -4.03
N TRP A 196 8.62 -12.00 -3.79
CA TRP A 196 9.98 -11.48 -3.84
C TRP A 196 10.66 -11.55 -2.48
N GLU A 197 11.84 -12.14 -2.45
CA GLU A 197 12.68 -12.19 -1.26
C GLU A 197 13.60 -10.98 -1.17
N SER A 198 13.91 -10.58 0.07
CA SER A 198 14.78 -9.44 0.35
C SER A 198 16.23 -9.64 -0.11
N ASN A 199 16.63 -10.89 -0.40
CA ASN A 199 17.95 -11.23 -0.95
C ASN A 199 17.95 -11.29 -2.50
N GLY A 200 16.87 -10.86 -3.15
CA GLY A 200 16.71 -10.90 -4.61
C GLY A 200 16.28 -12.25 -5.18
N SER A 201 16.12 -13.30 -4.36
CA SER A 201 15.53 -14.55 -4.82
C SER A 201 14.00 -14.42 -4.97
N CYS A 202 13.41 -15.35 -5.71
CA CYS A 202 11.98 -15.36 -6.02
C CYS A 202 11.39 -16.73 -5.67
N HIS A 203 10.24 -16.72 -4.99
CA HIS A 203 9.44 -17.91 -4.75
C HIS A 203 8.18 -17.88 -5.63
N TYR A 204 7.94 -18.94 -6.39
CA TYR A 204 6.82 -19.01 -7.34
C TYR A 204 5.73 -19.93 -6.81
N ILE A 205 4.51 -19.44 -6.76
CA ILE A 205 3.33 -20.21 -6.37
C ILE A 205 2.32 -20.28 -7.52
N SER A 206 1.51 -21.35 -7.53
CA SER A 206 0.41 -21.47 -8.49
C SER A 206 -0.69 -20.45 -8.18
N GLU A 207 -1.52 -20.12 -9.18
CA GLU A 207 -2.71 -19.29 -8.94
C GLU A 207 -3.62 -19.88 -7.86
N VAL A 208 -3.74 -21.21 -7.80
CA VAL A 208 -4.56 -21.91 -6.79
C VAL A 208 -4.04 -21.65 -5.38
N ASN A 209 -2.72 -21.72 -5.19
CA ASN A 209 -2.10 -21.46 -3.89
C ASN A 209 -2.13 -19.97 -3.51
N ALA A 210 -2.31 -19.08 -4.49
CA ALA A 210 -2.42 -17.66 -4.27
C ALA A 210 -3.86 -17.21 -3.91
N LEU A 211 -4.89 -18.02 -4.16
CA LEU A 211 -6.30 -17.68 -3.90
C LEU A 211 -6.55 -17.11 -2.48
N PRO A 212 -5.98 -17.68 -1.39
CA PRO A 212 -6.18 -17.14 -0.03
C PRO A 212 -5.63 -15.72 0.16
N ILE A 213 -4.62 -15.31 -0.63
CA ILE A 213 -4.07 -13.94 -0.59
C ILE A 213 -5.16 -12.95 -1.02
N TYR A 214 -5.80 -13.22 -2.15
CA TYR A 214 -6.80 -12.30 -2.73
C TYR A 214 -8.13 -12.32 -1.98
N HIS A 215 -8.47 -13.43 -1.33
CA HIS A 215 -9.52 -13.47 -0.31
C HIS A 215 -9.23 -12.45 0.81
N GLU A 216 -8.04 -12.50 1.42
CA GLU A 216 -7.70 -11.57 2.50
C GLU A 216 -7.60 -10.12 2.02
N ILE A 217 -7.12 -9.83 0.81
CA ILE A 217 -7.13 -8.46 0.26
C ILE A 217 -8.56 -7.91 0.23
N SER A 218 -9.50 -8.69 -0.34
CA SER A 218 -10.92 -8.30 -0.42
C SER A 218 -11.52 -8.05 0.95
N ARG A 219 -11.23 -8.94 1.90
CA ARG A 219 -11.69 -8.84 3.28
C ARG A 219 -11.13 -7.62 4.00
N ILE A 220 -9.83 -7.31 3.82
CA ILE A 220 -9.17 -6.15 4.44
C ILE A 220 -9.77 -4.84 3.93
N LEU A 221 -9.90 -4.70 2.62
CA LEU A 221 -10.46 -3.47 2.02
C LEU A 221 -11.92 -3.28 2.43
N THR A 222 -12.70 -4.35 2.46
CA THR A 222 -14.10 -4.31 2.91
C THR A 222 -14.19 -4.05 4.42
N TYR A 223 -13.26 -4.55 5.23
CA TYR A 223 -13.20 -4.26 6.65
C TYR A 223 -13.04 -2.75 6.91
N TYR A 224 -12.19 -2.08 6.12
CA TYR A 224 -12.01 -0.62 6.19
C TYR A 224 -13.08 0.18 5.45
N TYR A 225 -14.02 -0.42 4.74
CA TYR A 225 -15.14 0.32 4.15
C TYR A 225 -16.10 0.78 5.26
N ASP A 226 -16.38 2.07 5.36
CA ASP A 226 -17.37 2.60 6.29
C ASP A 226 -18.77 2.52 5.66
N ILE A 227 -19.68 1.80 6.30
CA ILE A 227 -21.04 1.59 5.74
C ILE A 227 -21.97 2.78 5.96
N GLU A 228 -21.65 3.71 6.85
CA GLU A 228 -22.48 4.89 7.16
C GLU A 228 -22.02 6.11 6.36
N THR A 229 -20.70 6.25 6.16
CA THR A 229 -20.10 7.35 5.39
C THR A 229 -19.77 6.98 3.95
N PHE A 230 -19.78 5.67 3.63
CA PHE A 230 -19.37 5.08 2.35
C PHE A 230 -17.90 5.27 2.01
N GLU A 231 -17.10 5.76 2.97
CA GLU A 231 -15.68 5.98 2.80
C GLU A 231 -14.95 4.65 2.60
N GLN A 232 -14.02 4.64 1.65
CA GLN A 232 -13.15 3.50 1.39
C GLN A 232 -11.71 3.97 1.31
N ILE A 233 -10.79 3.05 1.56
CA ILE A 233 -9.38 3.26 1.21
C ILE A 233 -9.26 3.30 -0.31
N PHE A 234 -8.82 4.43 -0.86
CA PHE A 234 -8.55 4.61 -2.29
C PHE A 234 -7.70 5.88 -2.52
N PRO A 235 -6.75 5.89 -3.48
CA PRO A 235 -6.39 4.82 -4.41
C PRO A 235 -5.43 3.79 -3.83
N TRP A 236 -5.71 2.51 -4.10
CA TRP A 236 -4.77 1.40 -3.94
C TRP A 236 -4.56 0.69 -5.29
N HIS A 237 -3.41 0.04 -5.43
CA HIS A 237 -3.03 -0.68 -6.64
C HIS A 237 -2.17 -1.89 -6.30
N GLN A 238 -2.58 -3.09 -6.73
CA GLN A 238 -1.84 -4.34 -6.47
C GLN A 238 -0.41 -4.27 -7.04
N ALA A 239 -0.27 -3.89 -8.32
CA ALA A 239 1.04 -3.73 -8.96
C ALA A 239 1.95 -2.65 -8.35
N ALA A 240 1.43 -1.77 -7.48
CA ALA A 240 2.26 -0.79 -6.77
C ALA A 240 2.90 -1.38 -5.50
N GLY A 241 2.58 -2.63 -5.15
CA GLY A 241 3.08 -3.29 -3.95
C GLY A 241 2.40 -2.79 -2.68
N ASP A 242 1.14 -2.36 -2.78
CA ASP A 242 0.37 -1.84 -1.63
C ASP A 242 0.02 -2.94 -0.62
N PHE A 243 -0.03 -4.19 -1.09
CA PHE A 243 -0.24 -5.38 -0.26
C PHE A 243 1.03 -6.18 -0.15
N ILE A 244 1.27 -6.70 1.05
CA ILE A 244 2.38 -7.61 1.32
C ILE A 244 1.87 -8.88 1.99
N VAL A 245 2.52 -9.99 1.70
CA VAL A 245 2.11 -11.33 2.13
C VAL A 245 3.16 -11.99 3.00
N ARG A 246 2.72 -12.76 3.98
CA ARG A 246 3.53 -13.69 4.75
C ARG A 246 2.83 -15.05 4.80
N GLN A 247 3.57 -16.11 4.47
CA GLN A 247 3.07 -17.49 4.50
C GLN A 247 3.73 -18.23 5.67
N GLU A 248 2.92 -18.74 6.60
CA GLU A 248 3.37 -19.53 7.78
C GLU A 248 2.40 -20.69 8.01
N ASP A 249 2.91 -21.93 8.14
CA ASP A 249 2.12 -23.12 8.51
C ASP A 249 0.77 -23.24 7.77
N GLU A 250 0.83 -23.16 6.44
CA GLU A 250 -0.33 -23.18 5.52
C GLU A 250 -1.30 -21.99 5.62
N LYS A 251 -1.03 -21.03 6.51
CA LYS A 251 -1.80 -19.79 6.64
C LYS A 251 -1.17 -18.67 5.83
N VAL A 252 -2.05 -17.86 5.27
CA VAL A 252 -1.69 -16.64 4.55
C VAL A 252 -2.08 -15.45 5.40
N HIS A 253 -1.12 -14.54 5.58
CA HIS A 253 -1.35 -13.25 6.22
C HIS A 253 -1.07 -12.14 5.22
N VAL A 254 -2.03 -11.23 5.07
CA VAL A 254 -1.90 -10.05 4.21
C VAL A 254 -1.93 -8.79 5.07
N LYS A 255 -1.12 -7.80 4.69
CA LYS A 255 -1.15 -6.44 5.23
C LYS A 255 -1.28 -5.44 4.10
N LEU A 256 -1.87 -4.30 4.42
CA LEU A 256 -1.93 -3.12 3.56
C LEU A 256 -0.93 -2.10 4.11
N ILE A 257 -0.03 -1.58 3.28
CA ILE A 257 1.05 -0.69 3.75
C ILE A 257 0.83 0.79 3.45
N THR A 258 -0.26 1.13 2.78
CA THR A 258 -0.57 2.50 2.33
C THR A 258 -2.08 2.71 2.31
N VAL A 259 -2.51 3.96 2.51
CA VAL A 259 -3.94 4.35 2.44
C VAL A 259 -4.15 5.36 1.32
N ARG A 260 -3.27 6.36 1.20
CA ARG A 260 -3.30 7.52 0.28
C ARG A 260 -4.53 8.43 0.38
N GLY A 261 -5.73 7.86 0.47
CA GLY A 261 -7.00 8.55 0.61
C GLY A 261 -8.05 7.66 1.29
N TYR A 262 -9.03 8.33 1.89
CA TYR A 262 -10.17 7.70 2.53
C TYR A 262 -11.40 8.58 2.27
N SER A 263 -12.21 8.18 1.30
CA SER A 263 -13.32 9.00 0.80
C SER A 263 -14.38 8.11 0.14
N PRO A 264 -15.65 8.56 0.03
CA PRO A 264 -16.66 7.80 -0.66
C PRO A 264 -16.35 7.69 -2.17
N LEU A 265 -16.76 6.57 -2.79
CA LEU A 265 -16.67 6.42 -4.25
C LEU A 265 -17.68 7.32 -4.97
N THR A 266 -18.86 7.42 -4.38
CA THR A 266 -20.03 8.09 -4.95
C THR A 266 -20.65 8.96 -3.87
N GLU A 267 -20.92 10.21 -4.21
CA GLU A 267 -21.67 11.11 -3.34
C GLU A 267 -23.17 10.95 -3.62
N PHE A 268 -23.93 10.53 -2.62
CA PHE A 268 -25.39 10.54 -2.67
C PHE A 268 -25.86 11.92 -2.17
N SER A 269 -26.32 12.77 -3.10
CA SER A 269 -26.66 14.16 -2.82
C SER A 269 -28.03 14.32 -2.18
N GLY A 270 -28.09 14.81 -0.94
CA GLY A 270 -29.33 15.25 -0.30
C GLY A 270 -29.10 15.67 1.16
N GLN A 271 -29.07 16.98 1.44
CA GLN A 271 -29.08 17.46 2.82
C GLN A 271 -30.39 17.02 3.49
N GLY A 272 -30.30 16.13 4.48
CA GLY A 272 -31.47 15.62 5.22
C GLY A 272 -32.06 14.30 4.71
N GLU A 273 -31.48 13.66 3.69
CA GLU A 273 -31.88 12.32 3.27
C GLU A 273 -31.40 11.25 4.27
N ASN A 274 -32.24 10.24 4.51
CA ASN A 274 -31.86 9.09 5.32
C ASN A 274 -30.82 8.26 4.56
N LYS A 275 -29.54 8.37 4.94
CA LYS A 275 -28.41 7.65 4.31
C LYS A 275 -28.56 6.13 4.28
N ILE A 276 -29.41 5.56 5.14
CA ILE A 276 -29.64 4.11 5.19
C ILE A 276 -30.11 3.56 3.84
N VAL A 277 -30.92 4.30 3.08
CA VAL A 277 -31.40 3.86 1.76
C VAL A 277 -30.28 3.70 0.73
N HIS A 278 -29.15 4.36 0.97
CA HIS A 278 -27.99 4.38 0.08
C HIS A 278 -26.92 3.35 0.47
N ILE A 279 -27.07 2.61 1.58
CA ILE A 279 -26.08 1.61 2.05
C ILE A 279 -25.86 0.53 0.97
N LEU A 280 -26.92 -0.12 0.50
CA LEU A 280 -26.82 -1.22 -0.47
C LEU A 280 -26.34 -0.73 -1.86
N PRO A 281 -26.85 0.39 -2.41
CA PRO A 281 -26.27 1.00 -3.61
C PRO A 281 -24.78 1.35 -3.47
N ALA A 282 -24.37 2.00 -2.39
CA ALA A 282 -22.97 2.37 -2.18
C ALA A 282 -22.05 1.15 -2.09
N LEU A 283 -22.48 0.13 -1.33
CA LEU A 283 -21.79 -1.16 -1.25
C LEU A 283 -21.66 -1.84 -2.60
N LEU A 284 -22.66 -1.73 -3.48
CA LEU A 284 -22.62 -2.31 -4.82
C LEU A 284 -21.53 -1.66 -5.69
N PHE A 285 -21.45 -0.32 -5.70
CA PHE A 285 -20.39 0.40 -6.42
C PHE A 285 -19.01 0.08 -5.86
N PHE A 286 -18.86 0.04 -4.53
CA PHE A 286 -17.64 -0.38 -3.87
C PHE A 286 -17.23 -1.81 -4.29
N PHE A 287 -18.17 -2.75 -4.23
CA PHE A 287 -17.96 -4.16 -4.57
C PHE A 287 -17.54 -4.37 -6.03
N PHE A 288 -18.17 -3.68 -6.98
CA PHE A 288 -17.78 -3.75 -8.40
C PHE A 288 -16.39 -3.17 -8.63
N ASN A 289 -16.06 -2.02 -8.03
CA ASN A 289 -14.70 -1.47 -8.13
C ASN A 289 -13.66 -2.41 -7.50
N LEU A 290 -13.97 -2.98 -6.33
CA LEU A 290 -13.13 -3.92 -5.59
C LEU A 290 -12.80 -5.17 -6.43
N THR A 291 -13.83 -5.85 -6.94
CA THR A 291 -13.67 -7.12 -7.65
C THR A 291 -12.88 -6.99 -8.95
N ILE A 292 -13.05 -5.88 -9.68
CA ILE A 292 -12.26 -5.60 -10.87
C ILE A 292 -10.81 -5.32 -10.48
N ARG A 293 -10.57 -4.38 -9.56
CA ARG A 293 -9.22 -3.89 -9.25
C ARG A 293 -8.33 -4.94 -8.58
N ILE A 294 -8.89 -5.80 -7.73
CA ILE A 294 -8.09 -6.88 -7.10
C ILE A 294 -7.54 -7.84 -8.16
N ARG A 295 -8.27 -8.03 -9.27
CA ARG A 295 -7.84 -8.88 -10.38
C ARG A 295 -6.82 -8.22 -11.30
N LEU A 296 -6.55 -6.93 -11.16
CA LEU A 296 -5.57 -6.23 -11.98
C LEU A 296 -4.19 -6.27 -11.34
N ASP A 297 -3.20 -6.61 -12.15
CA ASP A 297 -1.80 -6.60 -11.74
C ASP A 297 -0.90 -6.31 -12.94
N ARG A 298 0.41 -6.22 -12.71
CA ARG A 298 1.43 -6.13 -13.76
C ARG A 298 2.35 -7.34 -13.68
N LEU A 299 2.72 -7.86 -14.85
CA LEU A 299 3.69 -8.95 -14.94
C LEU A 299 5.01 -8.57 -14.26
N ASN A 300 5.41 -9.31 -13.23
CA ASN A 300 6.58 -9.04 -12.41
C ASN A 300 6.59 -7.61 -11.83
N GLY A 301 5.41 -7.07 -11.50
CA GLY A 301 5.21 -5.76 -10.87
C GLY A 301 5.40 -4.54 -11.78
N THR A 302 6.12 -4.66 -12.89
CA THR A 302 6.45 -3.52 -13.78
C THR A 302 6.14 -3.77 -15.26
N GLY A 303 5.96 -5.02 -15.66
CA GLY A 303 5.64 -5.43 -17.02
C GLY A 303 4.21 -5.05 -17.45
N PRO A 304 3.70 -5.63 -18.55
CA PRO A 304 2.35 -5.33 -19.04
C PRO A 304 1.26 -5.61 -17.99
N SER A 305 0.20 -4.81 -18.04
CA SER A 305 -1.01 -5.02 -17.25
C SER A 305 -1.68 -6.33 -17.62
N VAL A 306 -2.17 -7.05 -16.63
CA VAL A 306 -2.79 -8.36 -16.77
C VAL A 306 -3.97 -8.51 -15.83
N MET A 307 -4.96 -9.31 -16.25
CA MET A 307 -6.05 -9.71 -15.38
C MET A 307 -5.84 -11.12 -14.87
N LEU A 308 -5.89 -11.31 -13.55
CA LEU A 308 -5.82 -12.61 -12.91
C LEU A 308 -6.96 -13.52 -13.35
N GLY A 309 -6.70 -14.83 -13.32
CA GLY A 309 -7.63 -15.84 -13.79
C GLY A 309 -9.02 -15.79 -13.14
N LYS A 310 -10.00 -16.40 -13.82
CA LYS A 310 -11.41 -16.45 -13.40
C LYS A 310 -11.62 -17.06 -12.00
N LYS A 311 -10.72 -17.95 -11.57
CA LYS A 311 -10.76 -18.65 -10.28
C LYS A 311 -10.56 -17.74 -9.07
N PHE A 312 -9.98 -16.55 -9.24
CA PHE A 312 -9.79 -15.60 -8.14
C PHE A 312 -11.09 -14.94 -7.70
N LEU A 313 -12.11 -14.90 -8.56
CA LEU A 313 -13.31 -14.13 -8.28
C LEU A 313 -14.12 -14.70 -7.11
N THR A 314 -14.22 -16.03 -6.99
CA THR A 314 -14.91 -16.66 -5.83
C THR A 314 -14.24 -16.29 -4.50
N PRO A 315 -12.93 -16.52 -4.29
CA PRO A 315 -12.24 -16.07 -3.07
C PRO A 315 -12.39 -14.56 -2.78
N ILE A 316 -12.39 -13.71 -3.81
CA ILE A 316 -12.60 -12.27 -3.65
C ILE A 316 -14.01 -11.98 -3.12
N VAL A 317 -15.03 -12.60 -3.71
CA VAL A 317 -16.43 -12.47 -3.24
C VAL A 317 -16.56 -13.00 -1.81
N ASP A 318 -15.98 -14.16 -1.52
CA ASP A 318 -16.02 -14.77 -0.18
C ASP A 318 -15.40 -13.86 0.87
N GLY A 319 -14.24 -13.25 0.57
CA GLY A 319 -13.57 -12.31 1.46
C GLY A 319 -14.39 -11.04 1.72
N PHE A 320 -15.07 -10.53 0.69
CA PHE A 320 -16.00 -9.40 0.81
C PHE A 320 -17.19 -9.75 1.71
N LEU A 321 -17.85 -10.88 1.44
CA LEU A 321 -19.02 -11.32 2.21
C LEU A 321 -18.66 -11.64 3.68
N LEU A 322 -17.49 -12.22 3.92
CA LEU A 322 -16.99 -12.47 5.27
C LEU A 322 -16.79 -11.16 6.04
N ALA A 323 -16.26 -10.10 5.40
CA ALA A 323 -16.14 -8.81 6.05
C ALA A 323 -17.51 -8.15 6.34
N LEU A 324 -18.52 -8.33 5.47
CA LEU A 324 -19.88 -7.86 5.74
C LEU A 324 -20.54 -8.59 6.92
N GLU A 325 -20.28 -9.90 7.05
CA GLU A 325 -20.71 -10.69 8.20
C GLU A 325 -20.08 -10.18 9.49
N GLU A 326 -18.78 -9.87 9.47
CA GLU A 326 -18.09 -9.27 10.62
C GLU A 326 -18.65 -7.89 10.97
N LYS A 327 -19.07 -7.10 9.97
CA LYS A 327 -19.71 -5.79 10.17
C LYS A 327 -21.13 -5.89 10.70
N THR A 328 -21.87 -6.94 10.35
CA THR A 328 -23.23 -7.17 10.89
C THR A 328 -23.24 -7.22 12.42
N LEU A 329 -22.13 -7.64 13.04
CA LEU A 329 -21.96 -7.65 14.50
C LEU A 329 -21.66 -6.27 15.12
N LEU A 330 -21.28 -5.29 14.30
CA LEU A 330 -20.83 -3.96 14.72
C LEU A 330 -21.89 -2.88 14.52
N TYR A 331 -22.86 -3.09 13.63
CA TYR A 331 -23.85 -2.09 13.26
C TYR A 331 -25.28 -2.62 13.44
N ASP A 332 -26.21 -1.74 13.79
CA ASP A 332 -27.63 -2.06 13.99
C ASP A 332 -28.45 -1.91 12.69
N TYR A 333 -27.96 -2.52 11.61
CA TYR A 333 -28.62 -2.53 10.30
C TYR A 333 -29.13 -3.91 9.89
N GLY A 334 -29.22 -4.84 10.84
CA GLY A 334 -29.55 -6.24 10.57
C GLY A 334 -28.43 -6.97 9.82
N ASP A 335 -28.78 -8.08 9.17
CA ASP A 335 -27.82 -8.89 8.42
C ASP A 335 -27.45 -8.21 7.08
N ILE A 336 -26.36 -7.45 7.10
CA ILE A 336 -25.89 -6.68 5.94
C ILE A 336 -25.44 -7.61 4.82
N LYS A 337 -24.82 -8.76 5.17
CA LYS A 337 -24.38 -9.75 4.18
C LYS A 337 -25.58 -10.32 3.43
N PHE A 338 -26.60 -10.79 4.15
CA PHE A 338 -27.81 -11.32 3.55
C PHE A 338 -28.54 -10.26 2.73
N SER A 339 -28.69 -9.05 3.28
CA SER A 339 -29.34 -7.92 2.60
C SER A 339 -28.62 -7.55 1.29
N PHE A 340 -27.28 -7.57 1.28
CA PHE A 340 -26.50 -7.32 0.07
C PHE A 340 -26.66 -8.42 -0.98
N ILE A 341 -26.65 -9.69 -0.57
CA ILE A 341 -26.87 -10.83 -1.47
C ILE A 341 -28.24 -10.72 -2.14
N ASP A 342 -29.29 -10.51 -1.35
CA ASP A 342 -30.66 -10.36 -1.85
C ASP A 342 -30.83 -9.13 -2.74
N PHE A 343 -30.12 -8.03 -2.42
CA PHE A 343 -30.08 -6.85 -3.28
C PHE A 343 -29.44 -7.15 -4.64
N LEU A 344 -28.24 -7.74 -4.65
CA LEU A 344 -27.52 -8.02 -5.89
C LEU A 344 -28.25 -9.05 -6.77
N ARG A 345 -28.99 -9.99 -6.18
CA ARG A 345 -29.80 -10.99 -6.91
C ARG A 345 -30.95 -10.41 -7.73
N GLN A 346 -31.37 -9.19 -7.43
CA GLN A 346 -32.44 -8.51 -8.18
C GLN A 346 -31.96 -8.03 -9.56
N PHE A 347 -30.63 -7.92 -9.75
CA PHE A 347 -30.04 -7.47 -11.00
C PHE A 347 -29.81 -8.65 -11.96
N ASN A 348 -30.26 -8.50 -13.20
CA ASN A 348 -29.92 -9.43 -14.25
C ASN A 348 -28.49 -9.17 -14.79
N LEU A 349 -27.99 -10.06 -15.66
CA LEU A 349 -26.64 -9.95 -16.20
C LEU A 349 -26.38 -8.65 -16.97
N GLU A 350 -27.35 -8.16 -17.73
CA GLU A 350 -27.24 -6.92 -18.53
C GLU A 350 -27.12 -5.71 -17.59
N GLN A 351 -27.98 -5.64 -16.56
CA GLN A 351 -27.91 -4.57 -15.56
C GLN A 351 -26.59 -4.58 -14.78
N ILE A 352 -26.05 -5.76 -14.42
CA ILE A 352 -24.73 -5.86 -13.80
C ILE A 352 -23.65 -5.33 -14.75
N HIS A 353 -23.72 -5.67 -16.04
CA HIS A 353 -22.77 -5.20 -17.04
C HIS A 353 -22.79 -3.67 -17.15
N ASP A 354 -23.98 -3.07 -17.32
CA ASP A 354 -24.14 -1.62 -17.44
C ASP A 354 -23.62 -0.87 -16.20
N LEU A 355 -23.91 -1.38 -15.00
CA LEU A 355 -23.43 -0.80 -13.75
C LEU A 355 -21.90 -0.88 -13.63
N MET A 356 -21.29 -2.00 -14.05
CA MET A 356 -19.84 -2.13 -14.05
C MET A 356 -19.17 -1.24 -15.10
N GLU A 357 -19.79 -1.03 -16.26
CA GLU A 357 -19.29 -0.04 -17.23
C GLU A 357 -19.30 1.38 -16.64
N ASN A 358 -20.38 1.77 -15.95
CA ASN A 358 -20.43 3.07 -15.26
C ASN A 358 -19.35 3.23 -14.17
N VAL A 359 -19.08 2.15 -13.41
CA VAL A 359 -17.96 2.13 -12.43
C VAL A 359 -16.62 2.35 -13.15
N LEU A 360 -16.42 1.75 -14.33
CA LEU A 360 -15.17 1.90 -15.07
C LEU A 360 -14.99 3.30 -15.66
N GLU A 361 -16.07 3.91 -16.16
CA GLU A 361 -16.02 5.26 -16.71
C GLU A 361 -15.72 6.32 -15.64
N SER A 362 -16.13 6.09 -14.40
CA SER A 362 -15.79 6.97 -13.26
C SER A 362 -14.37 6.77 -12.72
N CYS A 363 -13.69 5.68 -13.11
CA CYS A 363 -12.35 5.36 -12.64
C CYS A 363 -11.26 6.01 -13.50
N HIS A 364 -10.30 6.67 -12.85
CA HIS A 364 -9.07 7.13 -13.51
C HIS A 364 -8.08 5.96 -13.66
N LEU A 365 -8.28 5.14 -14.69
CA LEU A 365 -7.39 4.03 -15.06
C LEU A 365 -6.41 4.46 -16.15
N ASP A 366 -5.22 3.84 -16.17
CA ASP A 366 -4.36 4.00 -17.33
C ASP A 366 -4.93 3.24 -18.54
N ALA A 367 -4.53 3.64 -19.75
CA ALA A 367 -5.07 3.08 -20.98
C ALA A 367 -4.84 1.56 -21.13
N SER A 368 -3.75 1.04 -20.55
CA SER A 368 -3.40 -0.38 -20.61
C SER A 368 -4.27 -1.21 -19.67
N GLU A 369 -4.52 -0.71 -18.46
CA GLU A 369 -5.43 -1.33 -17.49
C GLU A 369 -6.86 -1.31 -18.02
N PHE A 370 -7.32 -0.18 -18.54
CA PHE A 370 -8.66 -0.05 -19.11
C PHE A 370 -8.89 -1.05 -20.25
N ALA A 371 -7.92 -1.21 -21.15
CA ALA A 371 -8.01 -2.17 -22.25
C ALA A 371 -8.14 -3.62 -21.75
N VAL A 372 -7.31 -4.00 -20.77
CA VAL A 372 -7.32 -5.35 -20.17
C VAL A 372 -8.64 -5.63 -19.45
N ILE A 373 -9.19 -4.67 -18.72
CA ILE A 373 -10.50 -4.81 -18.08
C ILE A 373 -11.59 -4.99 -19.13
N LYS A 374 -11.61 -4.13 -20.14
CA LYS A 374 -12.65 -4.12 -21.17
C LYS A 374 -12.72 -5.45 -21.93
N GLU A 375 -11.57 -6.04 -22.25
CA GLU A 375 -11.49 -7.37 -22.87
C GLU A 375 -12.09 -8.48 -22.00
N ASN A 376 -12.04 -8.33 -20.67
CA ASN A 376 -12.45 -9.36 -19.73
C ASN A 376 -13.80 -9.08 -19.03
N LEU A 377 -14.41 -7.91 -19.26
CA LEU A 377 -15.56 -7.42 -18.51
C LEU A 377 -16.77 -8.36 -18.63
N GLU A 378 -17.14 -8.74 -19.84
CA GLU A 378 -18.28 -9.63 -20.08
C GLU A 378 -18.13 -10.96 -19.32
N SER A 379 -16.94 -11.56 -19.38
CA SER A 379 -16.69 -12.80 -18.64
C SER A 379 -16.66 -12.56 -17.13
N HIS A 380 -16.22 -11.40 -16.66
CA HIS A 380 -16.24 -11.04 -15.24
C HIS A 380 -17.68 -10.98 -14.72
N CYS A 381 -18.55 -10.21 -15.40
CA CYS A 381 -19.96 -10.06 -15.03
C CYS A 381 -20.70 -11.41 -15.01
N LYS A 382 -20.46 -12.27 -16.02
CA LYS A 382 -21.07 -13.62 -16.08
C LYS A 382 -20.72 -14.47 -14.86
N ILE A 383 -19.47 -14.43 -14.41
CA ILE A 383 -19.04 -15.22 -13.25
C ILE A 383 -19.60 -14.62 -11.95
N LEU A 384 -19.55 -13.29 -11.78
CA LEU A 384 -20.16 -12.63 -10.61
C LEU A 384 -21.65 -13.00 -10.49
N HIS A 385 -22.41 -12.82 -11.57
CA HIS A 385 -23.82 -13.16 -11.59
C HIS A 385 -24.07 -14.65 -11.28
N SER A 386 -23.20 -15.55 -11.78
CA SER A 386 -23.29 -16.97 -11.44
C SER A 386 -22.97 -17.27 -9.98
N ILE A 387 -22.02 -16.57 -9.36
CA ILE A 387 -21.69 -16.74 -7.93
C ILE A 387 -22.92 -16.38 -7.09
N PHE A 388 -23.50 -15.20 -7.29
CA PHE A 388 -24.64 -14.74 -6.48
C PHE A 388 -25.94 -15.50 -6.73
N LYS A 389 -26.10 -16.18 -7.88
CA LYS A 389 -27.19 -17.14 -8.07
C LYS A 389 -27.07 -18.40 -7.21
N ASN A 390 -25.85 -18.75 -6.80
CA ASN A 390 -25.56 -20.01 -6.10
C ASN A 390 -25.25 -19.84 -4.60
N VAL A 391 -25.04 -18.62 -4.11
CA VAL A 391 -24.62 -18.32 -2.71
C VAL A 391 -25.77 -18.31 -1.72
#